data_AF-A0A447QZ30-F1
#
_entry.id   AF-A0A447QZ30-F1
#
_cell.length_a   1.000
_cell.length_b   1.000
_cell.length_c   1.000
_cell.angle_alpha   90.00
_cell.angle_beta   90.00
_cell.angle_gamma   90.00
#
_symmetry.space_group_name_H-M   'P 1'
#
loop_
_entity.id
_entity.type
_entity.pdbx_description
1 polymer ?
#
loop_
_entity_poly.entity_id
_entity_poly.type
_entity_poly.pdbx_seq_one_letter_code
_entity_poly.pdbx_strand_id
1 'polypeptide(L)'
;MNPANKNQVLPLILTGPKESADYFRVLDEFITHTLGEAARRHYRIIIDDAAEVARLMKKAMPLVKENRRDTGDAYSFNWSIRISPDLQVPFEPSHDNMANLKLYPDQPVEILAADLRRAFSGIVAGNVKEVGIRAIEANGPYKIHGDREMMRRMDDLLQGFVAQHRMKLPGSAYIPCYEICA
;
A
#
# COMPACT_ATOMS: atom_id res chain seq x y z
N MET A 1 -7.73 -3.24 8.46
CA MET A 1 -7.81 -4.32 9.46
C MET A 1 -8.08 -3.84 10.89
N ASN A 2 -8.16 -2.53 11.17
CA ASN A 2 -8.56 -2.02 12.49
C ASN A 2 -9.95 -2.59 12.90
N PRO A 3 -10.08 -3.24 14.08
CA PRO A 3 -11.33 -3.86 14.53
C PRO A 3 -12.52 -2.89 14.63
N ALA A 4 -12.27 -1.61 14.91
CA ALA A 4 -13.32 -0.59 14.99
C ALA A 4 -13.98 -0.31 13.63
N ASN A 5 -13.31 -0.65 12.53
CA ASN A 5 -13.82 -0.50 11.17
C ASN A 5 -14.46 -1.78 10.61
N LYS A 6 -14.65 -2.84 11.42
CA LYS A 6 -15.17 -4.13 10.93
C LYS A 6 -16.55 -4.04 10.27
N ASN A 7 -17.37 -3.07 10.69
CA ASN A 7 -18.73 -2.83 10.18
C ASN A 7 -18.77 -1.72 9.11
N GLN A 8 -17.62 -1.17 8.72
CA GLN A 8 -17.56 -0.18 7.65
C GLN A 8 -17.89 -0.84 6.32
N VAL A 9 -18.77 -0.22 5.55
CA VAL A 9 -19.06 -0.66 4.17
C VAL A 9 -18.34 0.28 3.22
N LEU A 10 -17.20 -0.19 2.69
CA LEU A 10 -16.39 0.53 1.71
C LEU A 10 -15.87 -0.47 0.67
N PRO A 11 -16.52 -0.61 -0.50
CA PRO A 11 -16.08 -1.55 -1.53
C PRO A 11 -14.72 -1.12 -2.09
N LEU A 12 -13.79 -2.08 -2.19
CA LEU A 12 -12.47 -1.89 -2.78
C LEU A 12 -12.25 -2.93 -3.87
N ILE A 13 -11.98 -2.47 -5.09
CA ILE A 13 -11.72 -3.33 -6.24
C ILE A 13 -10.35 -2.94 -6.82
N LEU A 14 -9.49 -3.94 -6.99
CA LEU A 14 -8.25 -3.84 -7.74
C LEU A 14 -8.51 -4.40 -9.13
N THR A 15 -8.18 -3.66 -10.19
CA THR A 15 -8.49 -4.07 -11.56
C THR A 15 -7.47 -3.56 -12.57
N GLY A 16 -7.35 -4.29 -13.67
CA GLY A 16 -6.52 -3.95 -14.82
C GLY A 16 -6.77 -4.91 -15.98
N PRO A 17 -6.11 -4.69 -17.12
CA PRO A 17 -6.27 -5.54 -18.31
C PRO A 17 -5.64 -6.91 -18.09
N LYS A 18 -5.84 -7.85 -19.01
CA LYS A 18 -5.36 -9.23 -18.90
C LYS A 18 -3.84 -9.34 -18.61
N GLU A 19 -3.04 -8.45 -19.18
CA GLU A 19 -1.59 -8.40 -19.01
C GLU A 19 -1.15 -8.04 -17.58
N SER A 20 -2.07 -7.50 -16.78
CA SER A 20 -1.83 -7.18 -15.37
C SER A 20 -2.11 -8.34 -14.40
N ALA A 21 -2.51 -9.51 -14.89
CA ALA A 21 -2.84 -10.66 -14.05
C ALA A 21 -1.68 -11.06 -13.11
N ASP A 22 -0.47 -11.18 -13.63
CA ASP A 22 0.71 -11.51 -12.82
C ASP A 22 1.08 -10.39 -11.84
N TYR A 23 0.89 -9.13 -12.25
CA TYR A 23 1.08 -7.98 -11.35
C TYR A 23 0.16 -8.08 -10.12
N PHE A 24 -1.13 -8.36 -10.34
CA PHE A 24 -2.09 -8.50 -9.25
C PHE A 24 -1.84 -9.74 -8.41
N ARG A 25 -1.34 -10.83 -9.01
CA ARG A 25 -0.92 -12.03 -8.26
C ARG A 25 0.24 -11.71 -7.31
N VAL A 26 1.30 -11.06 -7.78
CA VAL A 26 2.44 -10.65 -6.94
C VAL A 26 2.01 -9.67 -5.84
N LEU A 27 1.13 -8.72 -6.16
CA LEU A 27 0.59 -7.77 -5.17
C LEU A 27 -0.28 -8.46 -4.11
N ASP A 28 -1.17 -9.36 -4.52
CA ASP A 28 -2.02 -10.16 -3.62
C ASP A 28 -1.17 -11.05 -2.70
N GLU A 29 -0.19 -11.76 -3.26
CA GLU A 29 0.77 -12.54 -2.50
C GLU A 29 1.55 -11.67 -1.50
N PHE A 30 2.03 -10.49 -1.90
CA PHE A 30 2.70 -9.58 -0.97
C PHE A 30 1.78 -9.15 0.18
N ILE A 31 0.54 -8.77 -0.13
CA ILE A 31 -0.45 -8.34 0.88
C ILE A 31 -0.75 -9.49 1.85
N THR A 32 -0.99 -10.72 1.39
CA THR A 32 -1.35 -11.83 2.27
C THR A 32 -0.19 -12.34 3.10
N HIS A 33 1.04 -12.28 2.59
CA HIS A 33 2.21 -12.70 3.35
C HIS A 33 2.66 -11.67 4.38
N THR A 34 2.35 -10.38 4.17
CA THR A 34 2.68 -9.31 5.12
C THR A 34 1.54 -9.03 6.10
N LEU A 35 0.31 -8.91 5.62
CA LEU A 35 -0.86 -8.52 6.42
C LEU A 35 -1.78 -9.71 6.75
N GLY A 36 -1.43 -10.92 6.30
CA GLY A 36 -2.22 -12.13 6.50
C GLY A 36 -3.36 -12.29 5.49
N GLU A 37 -3.84 -13.52 5.35
CA GLU A 37 -4.98 -13.89 4.50
C GLU A 37 -6.25 -13.08 4.81
N ALA A 38 -6.38 -12.65 6.05
CA ALA A 38 -7.48 -11.83 6.50
C ALA A 38 -7.47 -10.40 5.91
N ALA A 39 -6.48 -10.03 5.09
CA ALA A 39 -6.54 -8.82 4.28
C ALA A 39 -7.45 -8.97 3.05
N ARG A 40 -7.54 -10.17 2.44
CA ARG A 40 -8.33 -10.42 1.21
C ARG A 40 -9.83 -10.14 1.38
N ARG A 41 -10.37 -10.25 2.59
CA ARG A 41 -11.77 -9.86 2.89
C ARG A 41 -12.06 -8.37 2.66
N HIS A 42 -11.03 -7.53 2.52
CA HIS A 42 -11.19 -6.09 2.31
C HIS A 42 -11.12 -5.65 0.85
N TYR A 43 -10.82 -6.55 -0.10
CA TYR A 43 -10.76 -6.19 -1.51
C TYR A 43 -11.17 -7.33 -2.44
N ARG A 44 -11.43 -6.99 -3.71
CA ARG A 44 -11.64 -7.97 -4.78
C ARG A 44 -10.76 -7.63 -5.97
N ILE A 45 -10.12 -8.63 -6.56
CA ILE A 45 -9.36 -8.48 -7.81
C ILE A 45 -10.26 -8.88 -8.98
N ILE A 46 -10.32 -8.03 -10.01
CA ILE A 46 -11.09 -8.25 -11.24
C ILE A 46 -10.20 -7.94 -12.43
N ILE A 47 -9.93 -8.95 -13.24
CA ILE A 47 -9.05 -8.83 -14.41
C ILE A 47 -9.90 -8.76 -15.66
N ASP A 48 -9.61 -7.78 -16.51
CA ASP A 48 -10.15 -7.67 -17.88
C ASP A 48 -11.69 -7.59 -17.98
N ASP A 49 -12.35 -7.03 -16.96
CA ASP A 49 -13.81 -6.86 -16.94
C ASP A 49 -14.24 -5.51 -16.33
N ALA A 50 -14.17 -4.46 -17.16
CA ALA A 50 -14.57 -3.12 -16.77
C ALA A 50 -16.07 -3.01 -16.41
N ALA A 51 -16.93 -3.79 -17.07
CA ALA A 51 -18.36 -3.79 -16.81
C ALA A 51 -18.66 -4.36 -15.43
N GLU A 52 -17.98 -5.44 -15.02
CA GLU A 52 -18.11 -6.03 -13.71
C GLU A 52 -17.66 -5.09 -12.59
N VAL A 53 -16.53 -4.40 -12.78
CA VAL A 53 -16.04 -3.38 -11.83
C VAL A 53 -17.12 -2.33 -11.56
N ALA A 54 -17.67 -1.74 -12.63
CA ALA A 54 -18.72 -0.73 -12.52
C ALA A 54 -20.01 -1.30 -11.90
N ARG A 55 -20.39 -2.52 -12.29
CA ARG A 55 -21.58 -3.21 -11.77
C ARG A 55 -21.48 -3.44 -10.27
N LEU A 56 -20.33 -3.89 -9.77
CA LEU A 56 -20.14 -4.14 -8.34
C LEU A 56 -20.09 -2.85 -7.53
N MET A 57 -19.42 -1.81 -8.02
CA MET A 57 -19.45 -0.49 -7.37
C MET A 57 -20.88 0.06 -7.29
N LYS A 58 -21.64 -0.01 -8.38
CA LYS A 58 -23.04 0.44 -8.41
C LYS A 58 -23.92 -0.35 -7.43
N LYS A 59 -23.76 -1.68 -7.36
CA LYS A 59 -24.48 -2.56 -6.43
C LYS A 59 -24.12 -2.31 -4.97
N ALA A 60 -22.91 -1.84 -4.68
CA ALA A 60 -22.47 -1.54 -3.32
C ALA A 60 -23.02 -0.20 -2.78
N MET A 61 -23.40 0.75 -3.66
CA MET A 61 -23.86 2.08 -3.20
C MET A 61 -25.08 2.07 -2.28
N PRO A 62 -26.14 1.26 -2.50
CA PRO A 62 -27.22 1.12 -1.54
C PRO A 62 -26.74 0.64 -0.16
N LEU A 63 -25.76 -0.29 -0.11
CA LEU A 63 -25.19 -0.81 1.13
C LEU A 63 -24.37 0.26 1.87
N VAL A 64 -23.59 1.08 1.13
CA VAL A 64 -22.88 2.23 1.72
C VAL A 64 -23.88 3.23 2.29
N LYS A 65 -24.94 3.56 1.53
CA LYS A 65 -25.98 4.48 1.98
C LYS A 65 -26.67 3.98 3.25
N GLU A 66 -27.02 2.70 3.30
CA GLU A 66 -27.62 2.05 4.46
C GLU A 66 -26.66 2.08 5.67
N ASN A 67 -25.39 1.74 5.47
CA ASN A 67 -24.37 1.80 6.53
C ASN A 67 -24.22 3.19 7.16
N ARG A 68 -24.30 4.27 6.35
CA ARG A 68 -24.29 5.64 6.87
C ARG A 68 -25.57 5.97 7.62
N ARG A 69 -26.73 5.58 7.09
CA ARG A 69 -28.02 5.78 7.75
C ARG A 69 -28.08 5.07 9.11
N ASP A 70 -27.61 3.83 9.17
CA ASP A 70 -27.67 2.99 10.38
C ASP A 70 -26.72 3.47 11.48
N THR A 71 -25.64 4.17 11.10
CA THR A 71 -24.67 4.77 12.04
C THR A 71 -24.93 6.25 12.31
N GLY A 72 -25.91 6.87 11.65
CA GLY A 72 -26.17 8.31 11.72
C GLY A 72 -25.07 9.18 11.10
N ASP A 73 -24.23 8.60 10.24
CA ASP A 73 -23.10 9.27 9.59
C ASP A 73 -23.54 10.02 8.31
N ALA A 74 -22.70 10.95 7.85
CA ALA A 74 -22.97 11.69 6.64
C ALA A 74 -22.74 10.83 5.37
N TYR A 75 -23.50 11.12 4.32
CA TYR A 75 -23.29 10.46 3.03
C TYR A 75 -22.00 10.93 2.34
N SER A 76 -21.69 12.22 2.44
CA SER A 76 -20.58 12.88 1.74
C SER A 76 -19.25 12.85 2.48
N PHE A 77 -19.25 12.55 3.78
CA PHE A 77 -18.04 12.41 4.59
C PHE A 77 -18.24 11.27 5.59
N ASN A 78 -17.27 10.36 5.68
CA ASN A 78 -17.35 9.21 6.59
C ASN A 78 -16.70 9.60 7.92
N TRP A 79 -17.48 10.12 8.87
CA TRP A 79 -16.97 10.48 10.21
C TRP A 79 -16.75 9.24 11.08
N SER A 80 -17.47 8.16 10.80
CA SER A 80 -17.43 6.94 11.61
C SER A 80 -16.17 6.09 11.38
N ILE A 81 -15.45 6.31 10.27
CA ILE A 81 -14.20 5.60 10.00
C ILE A 81 -13.11 5.98 11.01
N ARG A 82 -12.53 4.97 11.66
CA ARG A 82 -11.41 5.15 12.59
C ARG A 82 -10.10 5.10 11.83
N ILE A 83 -9.35 6.20 11.86
CA ILE A 83 -8.00 6.30 11.32
C ILE A 83 -7.03 6.47 12.50
N SER A 84 -6.10 5.52 12.69
CA SER A 84 -5.10 5.61 13.76
C SER A 84 -4.23 6.87 13.59
N PRO A 85 -3.79 7.54 14.67
CA PRO A 85 -2.79 8.61 14.59
C PRO A 85 -1.56 8.24 13.76
N ASP A 86 -1.11 6.98 13.78
CA ASP A 86 0.02 6.50 12.99
C ASP A 86 -0.13 6.71 11.48
N LEU A 87 -1.37 6.74 11.00
CA LEU A 87 -1.72 6.98 9.60
C LEU A 87 -1.93 8.47 9.29
N GLN A 88 -1.97 9.33 10.29
CA GLN A 88 -2.20 10.77 10.15
C GLN A 88 -0.93 11.59 10.32
N VAL A 89 -0.02 11.14 11.17
CA VAL A 89 1.26 11.83 11.41
C VAL A 89 2.06 11.90 10.09
N PRO A 90 2.48 13.11 9.66
CA PRO A 90 3.37 13.27 8.51
C PRO A 90 4.65 12.47 8.71
N PHE A 91 5.12 11.83 7.65
CA PHE A 91 6.37 11.07 7.68
C PHE A 91 7.41 11.77 6.83
N GLU A 92 8.49 12.22 7.47
CA GLU A 92 9.67 12.74 6.80
C GLU A 92 10.64 11.58 6.51
N PRO A 93 10.92 11.25 5.25
CA PRO A 93 11.71 10.08 4.89
C PRO A 93 13.22 10.39 4.93
N SER A 94 13.77 10.62 6.12
CA SER A 94 15.23 10.63 6.32
C SER A 94 15.79 9.21 6.35
N HIS A 95 17.10 9.04 6.14
CA HIS A 95 17.78 7.74 6.28
C HIS A 95 17.52 7.10 7.66
N ASP A 96 17.58 7.90 8.72
CA ASP A 96 17.31 7.44 10.09
C ASP A 96 15.86 7.00 10.25
N ASN A 97 14.89 7.77 9.75
CA ASN A 97 13.47 7.42 9.88
C ASN A 97 13.13 6.17 9.06
N MET A 98 13.74 6.00 7.89
CA MET A 98 13.57 4.83 7.04
C MET A 98 14.19 3.57 7.67
N ALA A 99 15.37 3.69 8.27
CA ALA A 99 16.05 2.57 8.93
C ALA A 99 15.35 2.13 10.23
N ASN A 100 14.62 3.03 10.89
CA ASN A 100 13.90 2.75 12.14
C ASN A 100 12.47 2.22 11.96
N LEU A 101 12.03 1.96 10.72
CA LEU A 101 10.71 1.36 10.46
C LEU A 101 10.66 -0.06 11.03
N LYS A 102 9.54 -0.41 11.69
CA LYS A 102 9.36 -1.75 12.26
C LYS A 102 8.70 -2.62 11.22
N LEU A 103 9.49 -3.28 10.39
CA LEU A 103 8.99 -4.16 9.32
C LEU A 103 9.11 -5.64 9.72
N TYR A 104 8.55 -5.98 10.88
CA TYR A 104 8.55 -7.32 11.46
C TYR A 104 7.12 -7.82 11.70
N PRO A 105 6.86 -9.15 11.69
CA PRO A 105 5.51 -9.69 11.83
C PRO A 105 5.01 -9.75 13.29
N ASP A 106 5.87 -9.52 14.28
CA ASP A 106 5.61 -9.63 15.71
C ASP A 106 4.88 -8.41 16.32
N GLN A 107 4.01 -7.79 15.52
CA GLN A 107 3.25 -6.60 15.90
C GLN A 107 1.82 -6.64 15.34
N PRO A 108 0.90 -5.80 15.83
CA PRO A 108 -0.43 -5.70 15.24
C PRO A 108 -0.37 -5.32 13.77
N VAL A 109 -1.18 -6.01 12.95
CA VAL A 109 -1.15 -5.87 11.49
C VAL A 109 -1.41 -4.45 10.99
N GLU A 110 -2.25 -3.68 11.69
CA GLU A 110 -2.51 -2.28 11.38
C GLU A 110 -1.31 -1.36 11.63
N ILE A 111 -0.42 -1.72 12.56
CA ILE A 111 0.83 -0.98 12.81
C ILE A 111 1.85 -1.33 11.74
N LEU A 112 1.98 -2.62 11.41
CA LEU A 112 2.82 -3.05 10.29
C LEU A 112 2.40 -2.39 8.97
N ALA A 113 1.09 -2.31 8.69
CA ALA A 113 0.57 -1.62 7.52
C ALA A 113 0.93 -0.11 7.50
N ALA A 114 0.99 0.54 8.68
CA ALA A 114 1.40 1.94 8.78
C ALA A 114 2.89 2.13 8.48
N ASP A 115 3.76 1.23 8.92
CA ASP A 115 5.19 1.29 8.61
C ASP A 115 5.50 0.90 7.16
N LEU A 116 4.78 -0.08 6.59
CA LEU A 116 4.83 -0.35 5.16
C LEU A 116 4.42 0.88 4.33
N ARG A 117 3.35 1.58 4.74
CA ARG A 117 2.95 2.86 4.10
C ARG A 117 4.08 3.88 4.13
N ARG A 118 4.77 4.02 5.27
CA ARG A 118 5.90 4.95 5.43
C ARG A 118 7.08 4.55 4.54
N ALA A 119 7.42 3.26 4.47
CA ALA A 119 8.48 2.73 3.59
C ALA A 119 8.20 3.09 2.11
N PHE A 120 7.02 2.76 1.59
CA PHE A 120 6.66 3.11 0.21
C PHE A 120 6.61 4.63 -0.02
N SER A 121 6.15 5.41 0.96
CA SER A 121 6.18 6.88 0.89
C SER A 121 7.61 7.42 0.80
N GLY A 122 8.57 6.81 1.49
CA GLY A 122 9.99 7.15 1.41
C GLY A 122 10.58 6.84 0.04
N ILE A 123 10.28 5.66 -0.52
CA ILE A 123 10.70 5.28 -1.88
C ILE A 123 10.16 6.29 -2.91
N VAL A 124 8.88 6.68 -2.81
CA VAL A 124 8.31 7.72 -3.68
C VAL A 124 9.04 9.05 -3.50
N ALA A 125 9.31 9.48 -2.26
CA ALA A 125 10.02 10.72 -2.01
C ALA A 125 11.44 10.71 -2.61
N GLY A 126 12.20 9.62 -2.43
CA GLY A 126 13.54 9.46 -3.01
C GLY A 126 13.55 9.41 -4.55
N ASN A 127 12.44 9.01 -5.18
CA ASN A 127 12.34 8.92 -6.64
C ASN A 127 11.92 10.24 -7.31
N VAL A 128 11.01 11.01 -6.71
CA VAL A 128 10.37 12.15 -7.43
C VAL A 128 10.30 13.47 -6.65
N LYS A 129 10.61 13.50 -5.36
CA LYS A 129 10.58 14.75 -4.57
C LYS A 129 11.98 15.30 -4.43
N GLU A 130 12.15 16.59 -4.71
CA GLU A 130 13.45 17.28 -4.66
C GLU A 130 14.21 17.03 -3.33
N VAL A 131 13.51 17.14 -2.20
CA VAL A 131 14.09 16.89 -0.87
C VAL A 131 14.59 15.45 -0.70
N GLY A 132 13.86 14.47 -1.24
CA GLY A 132 14.24 13.06 -1.17
C GLY A 132 15.40 12.76 -2.12
N ILE A 133 15.35 13.26 -3.34
CA ILE A 133 16.42 13.08 -4.35
C ILE A 133 17.74 13.63 -3.80
N ARG A 134 17.75 14.84 -3.23
CA ARG A 134 18.95 15.42 -2.61
C ARG A 134 19.50 14.59 -1.45
N ALA A 135 18.63 14.03 -0.62
CA ALA A 135 19.06 13.16 0.47
C ALA A 135 19.72 11.88 -0.05
N ILE A 136 19.18 11.31 -1.13
CA ILE A 136 19.76 10.13 -1.80
C ILE A 136 21.10 10.45 -2.47
N GLU A 137 21.21 11.60 -3.14
CA GLU A 137 22.48 12.05 -3.73
C GLU A 137 23.57 12.29 -2.68
N ALA A 138 23.20 12.82 -1.51
CA ALA A 138 24.14 13.13 -0.44
C ALA A 138 24.58 11.90 0.38
N ASN A 139 23.63 11.01 0.70
CA ASN A 139 23.83 9.94 1.69
C ASN A 139 23.71 8.52 1.10
N GLY A 140 23.38 8.38 -0.18
CA GLY A 140 23.11 7.10 -0.83
C GLY A 140 21.68 6.60 -0.63
N PRO A 141 21.37 5.35 -1.04
CA PRO A 141 20.03 4.78 -0.95
C PRO A 141 19.53 4.64 0.50
N TYR A 142 18.21 4.68 0.70
CA TYR A 142 17.60 4.32 1.99
C TYR A 142 17.82 2.85 2.30
N LYS A 143 18.38 2.54 3.46
CA LYS A 143 18.49 1.16 3.95
C LYS A 143 17.20 0.77 4.68
N ILE A 144 16.50 -0.23 4.15
CA ILE A 144 15.23 -0.70 4.69
C ILE A 144 15.48 -2.08 5.30
N HIS A 145 15.26 -2.18 6.60
CA HIS A 145 15.48 -3.39 7.40
C HIS A 145 14.16 -3.97 7.90
N GLY A 146 14.13 -5.27 8.13
CA GLY A 146 12.94 -5.94 8.66
C GLY A 146 13.12 -7.44 8.80
N ASP A 147 12.00 -8.15 8.90
CA ASP A 147 11.98 -9.60 8.81
C ASP A 147 12.48 -10.07 7.44
N ARG A 148 13.31 -11.12 7.45
CA ARG A 148 14.00 -11.62 6.26
C ARG A 148 13.03 -11.98 5.13
N GLU A 149 11.93 -12.65 5.44
CA GLU A 149 10.98 -13.11 4.41
C GLU A 149 10.13 -11.94 3.91
N MET A 150 9.76 -11.00 4.78
CA MET A 150 9.07 -9.77 4.39
C MET A 150 9.94 -8.87 3.49
N MET A 151 11.21 -8.71 3.85
CA MET A 151 12.18 -7.94 3.06
C MET A 151 12.38 -8.58 1.69
N ARG A 152 12.55 -9.91 1.62
CA ARG A 152 12.63 -10.64 0.34
C ARG A 152 11.41 -10.39 -0.56
N ARG A 153 10.20 -10.43 0.00
CA ARG A 153 8.95 -10.18 -0.76
C ARG A 153 8.79 -8.72 -1.18
N MET A 154 9.25 -7.79 -0.35
CA MET A 154 9.28 -6.37 -0.71
C MET A 154 10.23 -6.14 -1.87
N ASP A 155 11.41 -6.76 -1.86
CA ASP A 155 12.37 -6.71 -2.95
C ASP A 155 11.79 -7.31 -4.25
N ASP A 156 11.20 -8.51 -4.18
CA ASP A 156 10.53 -9.16 -5.32
C ASP A 156 9.45 -8.24 -5.95
N LEU A 157 8.62 -7.61 -5.10
CA LEU A 157 7.58 -6.67 -5.53
C LEU A 157 8.18 -5.43 -6.22
N LEU A 158 9.18 -4.80 -5.60
CA LEU A 158 9.80 -3.59 -6.08
C LEU A 158 10.59 -3.83 -7.38
N GLN A 159 11.30 -4.95 -7.49
CA GLN A 159 11.95 -5.38 -8.74
C GLN A 159 10.93 -5.61 -9.85
N GLY A 160 9.77 -6.21 -9.53
CA GLY A 160 8.64 -6.31 -10.46
C GLY A 160 8.18 -4.94 -10.99
N PHE A 161 8.16 -3.90 -10.16
CA PHE A 161 7.83 -2.54 -10.59
C PHE A 161 8.90 -1.94 -11.50
N VAL A 162 10.18 -2.20 -11.23
CA VAL A 162 11.29 -1.75 -12.08
C VAL A 162 11.23 -2.42 -13.46
N ALA A 163 11.08 -3.75 -13.49
CA ALA A 163 11.02 -4.53 -14.72
C ALA A 163 9.81 -4.15 -15.61
N GLN A 164 8.71 -3.74 -14.99
CA GLN A 164 7.51 -3.26 -15.68
C GLN A 164 7.51 -1.75 -15.97
N HIS A 165 8.65 -1.07 -15.80
CA HIS A 165 8.81 0.38 -16.02
C HIS A 165 7.81 1.25 -15.24
N ARG A 166 7.45 0.85 -14.02
CA ARG A 166 6.51 1.59 -13.15
C ARG A 166 7.18 2.61 -12.23
N MET A 167 8.50 2.55 -12.06
CA MET A 167 9.24 3.46 -11.18
C MET A 167 9.69 4.77 -11.84
N LYS A 168 9.81 4.80 -13.17
CA LYS A 168 10.26 5.96 -13.95
C LYS A 168 9.67 5.91 -15.35
N LEU A 169 9.36 7.09 -15.91
CA LEU A 169 8.99 7.21 -17.33
C LEU A 169 10.14 6.75 -18.25
N PRO A 170 9.84 6.27 -19.47
CA PRO A 170 10.86 5.87 -20.44
C PRO A 170 11.90 6.99 -20.71
N GLY A 171 13.16 6.60 -20.94
CA GLY A 171 14.23 7.51 -21.36
C GLY A 171 15.57 7.35 -20.64
N SER A 172 15.61 6.70 -19.48
CA SER A 172 16.86 6.37 -18.78
C SER A 172 16.66 5.18 -17.84
N ALA A 173 17.75 4.50 -17.50
CA ALA A 173 17.71 3.42 -16.52
C ALA A 173 17.27 3.96 -15.15
N TYR A 174 16.44 3.19 -14.45
CA TYR A 174 16.08 3.46 -13.07
C TYR A 174 17.17 2.96 -12.12
N ILE A 175 17.66 3.83 -11.25
CA ILE A 175 18.57 3.47 -10.15
C ILE A 175 17.75 3.50 -8.86
N PRO A 176 17.61 2.38 -8.13
CA PRO A 176 16.86 2.34 -6.88
C PRO A 176 17.36 3.37 -5.86
N CYS A 177 16.42 4.10 -5.25
CA CYS A 177 16.69 4.99 -4.12
C CYS A 177 16.67 4.26 -2.77
N TYR A 178 16.65 2.92 -2.79
CA TYR A 178 16.53 2.06 -1.63
C TYR A 178 17.45 0.85 -1.79
N GLU A 179 17.82 0.27 -0.65
CA GLU A 179 18.52 -0.99 -0.50
C GLU A 179 17.74 -1.81 0.53
N ILE A 180 17.26 -2.99 0.12
CA ILE A 180 16.60 -3.92 1.03
C ILE A 180 17.67 -4.72 1.77
N CYS A 181 17.73 -4.58 3.09
CA CYS A 181 18.72 -5.22 3.94
C CYS A 181 18.05 -6.33 4.75
N ALA A 182 18.44 -7.59 4.47
CA ALA A 182 17.91 -8.80 5.11
C ALA A 182 18.81 -9.34 6.23
#